data_AF-A0A2M8Q1D8-F1
#
_entry.id   AF-A0A2M8Q1D8-F1
#
_cell.length_a   1.000
_cell.length_b   1.000
_cell.length_c   1.000
_cell.angle_alpha   90.00
_cell.angle_beta   90.00
_cell.angle_gamma   90.00
#
_symmetry.space_group_name_H-M   'P 1'
#
loop_
_entity.id
_entity.type
_entity.pdbx_description
1 polymer ?
#
loop_
_entity_poly.entity_id
_entity_poly.type
_entity_poly.pdbx_seq_one_letter_code
_entity_poly.pdbx_strand_id
1 'polypeptide(L)'
;MTTLVMKFGGTSVGSAEAVRQVISIVKDAKTRWRNIVVVTSAIRGVTDTLVSLVEAAQSGDQPAIEGQLELLRQRHQQAAREFIDPIEHASLIQTVDAQIDELLSLLHQSLCEVVEKGSADAKARDAILSMGERLMARILSAIFTVNDIPSAPIDATEMIVTNAQFQNAQPIDELSRRNVHRLIPPLLNDGLVPVVTGYIGATEQGDVTTFGRGGSDYSGTYLASLLDADEVWIWTDVDGVMSADPRQIKEARVLETISYEEVAEFAYFGAKVLHPRSVEPLIEPSIPLRVCNTFNPSHVGTRIQAHNDEQPRYLRAVTSVGGVLVFIPNGGNPHSADMLQIVQQTLAEAFSQTTKPIITVDSHSGHLLCYVVPTTAPRNALNDSVNRLQTIFTERYVNLNWRVESVAIVAAIGVVDVQQTVQVLNALKSVKADLLALGHGSPECTLLVVPSSQALRVMRHLHRMIDAVQMQLYYAENAPAAVTNIPTRRKRNNRQRGRSEPPQRVIPL
;
A
#
# COMPACT_ATOMS: atom_id res chain seq x y z
N MET A 1 1.22 -26.29 0.57
CA MET A 1 0.49 -25.04 0.82
C MET A 1 -0.76 -25.38 1.59
N THR A 2 -0.79 -25.01 2.87
CA THR A 2 -1.85 -25.43 3.80
C THR A 2 -2.98 -24.43 3.89
N THR A 3 -2.69 -23.15 4.11
CA THR A 3 -3.67 -22.11 4.41
C THR A 3 -3.39 -20.86 3.58
N LEU A 4 -4.41 -20.43 2.82
CA LEU A 4 -4.42 -19.18 2.07
C LEU A 4 -5.45 -18.23 2.65
N VAL A 5 -5.06 -16.98 2.88
CA VAL A 5 -6.02 -15.89 3.15
C VAL A 5 -6.21 -15.06 1.89
N MET A 6 -7.45 -14.91 1.43
CA MET A 6 -7.81 -14.14 0.23
C MET A 6 -8.64 -12.93 0.65
N LYS A 7 -8.13 -11.72 0.44
CA LYS A 7 -8.88 -10.50 0.69
C LYS A 7 -9.41 -9.92 -0.61
N PHE A 8 -10.70 -9.63 -0.68
CA PHE A 8 -11.33 -8.97 -1.83
C PHE A 8 -11.70 -7.52 -1.49
N GLY A 9 -11.21 -6.57 -2.30
CA GLY A 9 -11.54 -5.15 -2.17
C GLY A 9 -12.95 -4.80 -2.65
N GLY A 10 -13.42 -3.59 -2.31
CA GLY A 10 -14.79 -3.17 -2.64
C GLY A 10 -15.10 -3.14 -4.14
N THR A 11 -14.09 -2.92 -5.01
CA THR A 11 -14.22 -3.08 -6.47
C THR A 11 -14.44 -4.53 -6.89
N SER A 12 -13.82 -5.48 -6.19
CA SER A 12 -13.91 -6.93 -6.45
C SER A 12 -15.26 -7.53 -6.04
N VAL A 13 -15.98 -6.86 -5.15
CA VAL A 13 -17.36 -7.20 -4.74
C VAL A 13 -18.37 -6.12 -5.15
N GLY A 14 -17.99 -5.25 -6.09
CA GLY A 14 -18.75 -4.05 -6.45
C GLY A 14 -19.82 -4.27 -7.53
N SER A 15 -19.76 -5.38 -8.27
CA SER A 15 -20.67 -5.72 -9.37
C SER A 15 -20.88 -7.23 -9.47
N ALA A 16 -21.96 -7.64 -10.13
CA ALA A 16 -22.22 -9.07 -10.38
C ALA A 16 -21.10 -9.72 -11.22
N GLU A 17 -20.51 -9.00 -12.19
CA GLU A 17 -19.36 -9.51 -12.94
C GLU A 17 -18.16 -9.78 -12.03
N ALA A 18 -17.84 -8.84 -11.14
CA ALA A 18 -16.72 -8.99 -10.21
C ALA A 18 -16.96 -10.17 -9.25
N VAL A 19 -18.17 -10.32 -8.71
CA VAL A 19 -18.52 -11.44 -7.82
C VAL A 19 -18.46 -12.79 -8.55
N ARG A 20 -18.84 -12.88 -9.84
CA ARG A 20 -18.61 -14.10 -10.64
C ARG A 20 -17.13 -14.47 -10.72
N GLN A 21 -16.25 -13.47 -10.89
CA GLN A 21 -14.81 -13.70 -10.83
C GLN A 21 -14.38 -14.19 -9.45
N VAL A 22 -14.86 -13.58 -8.36
CA VAL A 22 -14.56 -14.01 -6.98
C VAL A 22 -14.94 -15.48 -6.77
N ILE A 23 -16.12 -15.92 -7.22
CA ILE A 23 -16.54 -17.33 -7.14
C ILE A 23 -15.54 -18.24 -7.89
N SER A 24 -15.20 -17.88 -9.14
CA SER A 24 -14.25 -18.64 -9.97
C SER A 24 -12.87 -18.73 -9.31
N ILE A 25 -12.36 -17.61 -8.81
CA ILE A 25 -11.08 -17.46 -8.12
C ILE A 25 -11.02 -18.36 -6.89
N VAL A 26 -12.06 -18.36 -6.04
CA VAL A 26 -12.10 -19.19 -4.84
C VAL A 26 -12.20 -20.67 -5.20
N LYS A 27 -13.00 -21.05 -6.22
CA LYS A 27 -13.07 -22.43 -6.72
C LYS A 27 -11.71 -22.93 -7.21
N ASP A 28 -11.01 -22.14 -8.02
CA ASP A 28 -9.67 -22.49 -8.51
C ASP A 28 -8.69 -22.64 -7.35
N ALA A 29 -8.70 -21.71 -6.39
CA ALA A 29 -7.84 -21.77 -5.22
C ALA A 29 -8.07 -23.05 -4.39
N LYS A 30 -9.33 -23.53 -4.25
CA LYS A 30 -9.65 -24.79 -3.52
C LYS A 30 -9.02 -26.03 -4.15
N THR A 31 -8.63 -25.99 -5.43
CA THR A 31 -7.94 -27.10 -6.08
C THR A 31 -6.46 -27.21 -5.67
N ARG A 32 -5.87 -26.10 -5.18
CA ARG A 32 -4.44 -25.97 -4.85
C ARG A 32 -4.18 -25.83 -3.36
N TRP A 33 -5.16 -25.35 -2.60
CA TRP A 33 -5.05 -25.00 -1.19
C TRP A 33 -6.03 -25.81 -0.35
N ARG A 34 -5.54 -26.39 0.75
CA ARG A 34 -6.38 -27.18 1.66
C ARG A 34 -7.36 -26.30 2.42
N ASN A 35 -6.87 -25.20 2.98
CA ASN A 35 -7.66 -24.26 3.77
C ASN A 35 -7.69 -22.89 3.07
N ILE A 36 -8.88 -22.31 2.96
CA ILE A 36 -9.08 -20.96 2.43
C ILE A 36 -9.89 -20.15 3.42
N VAL A 37 -9.42 -18.95 3.72
CA VAL A 37 -10.15 -17.94 4.48
C VAL A 37 -10.33 -16.73 3.58
N VAL A 38 -11.57 -16.24 3.48
CA VAL A 38 -11.91 -15.07 2.67
C VAL A 38 -12.14 -13.88 3.59
N VAL A 39 -11.55 -12.73 3.26
CA VAL A 39 -11.82 -11.43 3.88
C VAL A 39 -12.48 -10.52 2.85
N THR A 40 -13.59 -9.86 3.19
CA THR A 40 -14.29 -8.98 2.25
C THR A 40 -14.41 -7.55 2.76
N SER A 41 -14.21 -6.59 1.87
CA SER A 41 -14.64 -5.20 2.06
C SER A 41 -16.15 -5.06 1.82
N ALA A 42 -16.72 -3.90 2.16
CA ALA A 42 -18.05 -3.49 1.71
C ALA A 42 -18.14 -3.37 0.17
N ILE A 43 -19.35 -3.43 -0.38
CA ILE A 43 -19.62 -3.12 -1.80
C ILE A 43 -19.12 -1.71 -2.12
N ARG A 44 -18.42 -1.52 -3.25
CA ARG A 44 -17.89 -0.22 -3.69
C ARG A 44 -18.86 0.95 -3.46
N GLY A 45 -18.44 1.95 -2.69
CA GLY A 45 -19.23 3.17 -2.42
C GLY A 45 -20.24 3.05 -1.27
N VAL A 46 -20.47 1.87 -0.68
CA VAL A 46 -21.30 1.72 0.52
C VAL A 46 -20.68 2.44 1.72
N THR A 47 -19.35 2.33 1.91
CA THR A 47 -18.66 3.05 2.99
C THR A 47 -18.84 4.57 2.85
N ASP A 48 -18.77 5.11 1.62
CA ASP A 48 -19.03 6.54 1.38
C ASP A 48 -20.48 6.91 1.70
N THR A 49 -21.45 6.06 1.34
CA THR A 49 -22.86 6.24 1.75
C THR A 49 -23.02 6.23 3.27
N LEU A 50 -22.33 5.35 3.99
CA LEU A 50 -22.36 5.32 5.46
C LEU A 50 -21.75 6.58 6.07
N VAL A 51 -20.70 7.14 5.47
CA VAL A 51 -20.16 8.46 5.88
C VAL A 51 -21.20 9.56 5.67
N SER A 52 -21.86 9.60 4.51
CA SER A 52 -22.93 10.58 4.23
C SER A 52 -24.15 10.42 5.16
N LEU A 53 -24.49 9.19 5.57
CA LEU A 53 -25.54 8.94 6.55
C LEU A 53 -25.20 9.56 7.92
N VAL A 54 -23.93 9.48 8.34
CA VAL A 54 -23.48 10.16 9.57
C VAL A 54 -23.68 11.67 9.45
N GLU A 55 -23.28 12.27 8.32
CA GLU A 55 -23.42 13.72 8.09
C GLU A 55 -24.89 14.16 8.07
N ALA A 56 -25.76 13.37 7.43
CA ALA A 56 -27.20 13.59 7.43
C ALA A 56 -27.81 13.50 8.84
N ALA A 57 -27.41 12.49 9.62
CA ALA A 57 -27.85 12.33 11.01
C ALA A 57 -27.41 13.49 11.91
N GLN A 58 -26.17 13.96 11.77
CA GLN A 58 -25.70 15.15 12.50
C GLN A 58 -26.47 16.42 12.15
N SER A 59 -26.98 16.50 10.93
CA SER A 59 -27.78 17.63 10.44
C SER A 59 -29.29 17.49 10.74
N GLY A 60 -29.72 16.34 11.28
CA GLY A 60 -31.14 16.03 11.52
C GLY A 60 -31.96 15.86 10.23
N ASP A 61 -31.33 15.54 9.10
CA ASP A 61 -32.00 15.37 7.80
C ASP A 61 -32.65 13.98 7.69
N GLN A 62 -33.80 13.84 8.36
CA GLN A 62 -34.54 12.57 8.43
C GLN A 62 -34.92 12.00 7.04
N PRO A 63 -35.41 12.79 6.06
CA PRO A 63 -35.67 12.28 4.72
C PRO A 63 -34.43 11.71 4.01
N ALA A 64 -33.26 12.35 4.18
CA ALA A 64 -32.02 11.83 3.60
C ALA A 64 -31.60 10.50 4.23
N ILE A 65 -31.75 10.35 5.56
CA ILE A 65 -31.46 9.12 6.29
C ILE A 65 -32.34 7.97 5.78
N GLU A 66 -33.66 8.17 5.75
CA GLU A 66 -34.62 7.15 5.32
C GLU A 66 -34.39 6.73 3.87
N GLY A 67 -34.18 7.71 2.97
CA GLY A 67 -33.91 7.44 1.56
C GLY A 67 -32.61 6.66 1.33
N GLN A 68 -31.54 6.99 2.06
CA GLN A 68 -30.25 6.30 1.94
C GLN A 68 -30.29 4.89 2.55
N LEU A 69 -31.02 4.68 3.65
CA LEU A 69 -31.22 3.35 4.24
C LEU A 69 -31.98 2.42 3.29
N GLU A 70 -33.02 2.93 2.64
CA GLU A 70 -33.77 2.15 1.65
C GLU A 70 -32.91 1.83 0.41
N LEU A 71 -32.10 2.78 -0.04
CA LEU A 71 -31.13 2.53 -1.12
C LEU A 71 -30.11 1.46 -0.73
N LEU A 72 -29.61 1.48 0.51
CA LEU A 72 -28.73 0.44 1.03
C LEU A 72 -29.44 -0.91 1.04
N ARG A 73 -30.69 -0.99 1.52
CA ARG A 73 -31.49 -2.22 1.51
C ARG A 73 -31.61 -2.79 0.11
N GLN A 74 -32.11 -2.00 -0.84
CA GLN A 74 -32.32 -2.43 -2.22
C GLN A 74 -31.03 -2.90 -2.87
N ARG A 75 -29.94 -2.15 -2.66
CA ARG A 75 -28.63 -2.50 -3.23
C ARG A 75 -28.11 -3.85 -2.74
N HIS A 76 -28.21 -4.12 -1.44
CA HIS A 76 -27.71 -5.37 -0.85
C HIS A 76 -28.61 -6.56 -1.20
N GLN A 77 -29.94 -6.38 -1.16
CA GLN A 77 -30.86 -7.43 -1.58
C GLN A 77 -30.73 -7.75 -3.07
N GLN A 78 -30.53 -6.74 -3.93
CA GLN A 78 -30.26 -6.96 -5.35
C GLN A 78 -28.96 -7.75 -5.54
N ALA A 79 -27.89 -7.39 -4.81
CA ALA A 79 -26.63 -8.12 -4.88
C ALA A 79 -26.77 -9.61 -4.54
N ALA A 80 -27.66 -9.96 -3.59
CA ALA A 80 -27.98 -11.36 -3.28
C ALA A 80 -28.81 -12.02 -4.41
N ARG A 81 -29.87 -11.34 -4.88
CA ARG A 81 -30.81 -11.87 -5.89
C ARG A 81 -30.21 -12.04 -7.28
N GLU A 82 -29.08 -11.40 -7.59
CA GLU A 82 -28.30 -11.64 -8.82
C GLU A 82 -27.74 -13.06 -8.92
N PHE A 83 -27.63 -13.77 -7.79
CA PHE A 83 -26.97 -15.08 -7.69
C PHE A 83 -27.80 -16.15 -7.01
N ILE A 84 -28.76 -15.74 -6.16
CA ILE A 84 -29.60 -16.65 -5.38
C ILE A 84 -31.00 -16.60 -5.98
N ASP A 85 -31.37 -17.64 -6.71
CA ASP A 85 -32.71 -17.78 -7.25
C ASP A 85 -33.75 -17.85 -6.10
N PRO A 86 -34.72 -16.93 -6.03
CA PRO A 86 -35.67 -16.89 -4.91
C PRO A 86 -36.64 -18.07 -4.87
N ILE A 87 -36.80 -18.82 -5.96
CA ILE A 87 -37.67 -19.98 -6.06
C ILE A 87 -36.89 -21.22 -5.62
N GLU A 88 -35.71 -21.45 -6.20
CA GLU A 88 -34.88 -22.63 -5.89
C GLU A 88 -34.27 -22.56 -4.48
N HIS A 89 -33.94 -21.36 -4.01
CA HIS A 89 -33.25 -21.11 -2.74
C HIS A 89 -34.07 -20.22 -1.79
N ALA A 90 -35.40 -20.39 -1.77
CA ALA A 90 -36.34 -19.58 -0.99
C ALA A 90 -35.94 -19.40 0.50
N SER A 91 -35.56 -20.49 1.18
CA SER A 91 -35.17 -20.43 2.60
C SER A 91 -33.88 -19.63 2.82
N LEU A 92 -32.92 -19.73 1.89
CA LEU A 92 -31.64 -19.04 2.01
C LEU A 92 -31.82 -17.54 1.75
N ILE A 93 -32.55 -17.16 0.70
CA ILE A 93 -32.79 -15.74 0.41
C ILE A 93 -33.58 -15.07 1.53
N GLN A 94 -34.56 -15.77 2.12
CA GLN A 94 -35.30 -15.26 3.28
C GLN A 94 -34.38 -15.03 4.49
N THR A 95 -33.43 -15.92 4.71
CA THR A 95 -32.44 -15.77 5.79
C THR A 95 -31.54 -14.57 5.55
N VAL A 96 -31.06 -14.39 4.31
CA VAL A 96 -30.22 -13.24 3.92
C VAL A 96 -30.98 -11.93 4.05
N ASP A 97 -32.23 -11.87 3.56
CA ASP A 97 -33.07 -10.67 3.67
C ASP A 97 -33.33 -10.31 5.14
N ALA A 98 -33.63 -11.30 5.99
CA ALA A 98 -33.81 -11.07 7.43
C ALA A 98 -32.54 -10.53 8.11
N GLN A 99 -31.36 -11.05 7.74
CA GLN A 99 -30.09 -10.55 8.27
C GLN A 99 -29.75 -9.14 7.78
N ILE A 100 -30.06 -8.81 6.52
CA ILE A 100 -29.92 -7.45 6.00
C ILE A 100 -30.82 -6.51 6.79
N ASP A 101 -32.07 -6.89 6.99
CA ASP A 101 -33.06 -6.08 7.69
C ASP A 101 -32.65 -5.83 9.15
N GLU A 102 -32.17 -6.86 9.85
CA GLU A 102 -31.65 -6.75 11.22
C GLU A 102 -30.47 -5.76 11.32
N LEU A 103 -29.47 -5.90 10.43
CA LEU A 103 -28.31 -5.01 10.42
C LEU A 103 -28.70 -3.56 10.08
N LEU A 104 -29.63 -3.37 9.16
CA LEU A 104 -30.14 -2.03 8.83
C LEU A 104 -30.96 -1.42 9.96
N SER A 105 -31.67 -2.23 10.75
CA SER A 105 -32.34 -1.76 11.96
C SER A 105 -31.33 -1.28 13.03
N LEU A 106 -30.23 -2.01 13.23
CA LEU A 106 -29.15 -1.58 14.13
C LEU A 106 -28.46 -0.29 13.63
N LEU A 107 -28.26 -0.17 12.32
CA LEU A 107 -27.74 1.05 11.69
C LEU A 107 -28.69 2.22 11.94
N HIS A 108 -30.00 2.04 11.70
CA HIS A 108 -31.00 3.06 11.93
C HIS A 108 -31.02 3.51 13.40
N GLN A 109 -30.98 2.57 14.35
CA GLN A 109 -30.88 2.90 15.77
C GLN A 109 -29.64 3.76 16.08
N SER A 110 -28.48 3.37 15.56
CA SER A 110 -27.23 4.13 15.74
C SER A 110 -27.32 5.54 15.16
N LEU A 111 -28.03 5.71 14.03
CA LEU A 111 -28.27 7.01 13.42
C LEU A 111 -29.23 7.86 14.25
N CYS A 112 -30.31 7.29 14.80
CA CYS A 112 -31.21 8.00 15.71
C CYS A 112 -30.47 8.56 16.92
N GLU A 113 -29.56 7.79 17.52
CA GLU A 113 -28.73 8.28 18.63
C GLU A 113 -27.84 9.46 18.23
N VAL A 114 -27.33 9.48 16.99
CA VAL A 114 -26.56 10.60 16.45
C VAL A 114 -27.45 11.83 16.25
N VAL A 115 -28.68 11.66 15.75
CA VAL A 115 -29.65 12.76 15.61
C VAL A 115 -29.97 13.37 16.97
N GLU A 116 -30.27 12.54 17.98
CA GLU A 116 -30.59 12.99 19.33
C GLU A 116 -29.44 13.78 19.98
N LYS A 117 -28.20 13.34 19.75
CA LYS A 117 -26.99 14.02 20.26
C LYS A 117 -26.56 15.22 19.41
N GLY A 118 -27.04 15.35 18.18
CA GLY A 118 -26.58 16.32 17.18
C GLY A 118 -25.11 16.16 16.76
N SER A 119 -24.47 15.04 17.13
CA SER A 119 -23.06 14.77 16.84
C SER A 119 -22.77 13.27 16.90
N ALA A 120 -21.82 12.82 16.07
CA ALA A 120 -21.34 11.43 16.10
C ALA A 120 -19.94 11.38 16.69
N ASP A 121 -19.81 10.76 17.87
CA ASP A 121 -18.51 10.46 18.46
C ASP A 121 -17.78 9.35 17.67
N ALA A 122 -16.50 9.13 17.98
CA ALA A 122 -15.67 8.17 17.23
C ALA A 122 -16.21 6.73 17.32
N LYS A 123 -16.82 6.36 18.45
CA LYS A 123 -17.44 5.05 18.68
C LYS A 123 -18.68 4.83 17.82
N ALA A 124 -19.60 5.80 17.80
CA ALA A 124 -20.79 5.76 16.95
C ALA A 124 -20.41 5.67 15.47
N ARG A 125 -19.38 6.41 15.06
CA ARG A 125 -18.86 6.36 13.67
C ARG A 125 -18.33 4.97 13.32
N ASP A 126 -17.54 4.33 14.19
CA ASP A 126 -17.03 2.98 13.94
C ASP A 126 -18.18 1.96 13.82
N ALA A 127 -19.18 2.02 14.71
CA ALA A 127 -20.36 1.16 14.64
C ALA A 127 -21.12 1.33 13.31
N ILE A 128 -21.38 2.57 12.88
CA ILE A 128 -22.08 2.88 11.63
C ILE A 128 -21.26 2.41 10.42
N LEU A 129 -19.97 2.75 10.35
CA LEU A 129 -19.11 2.43 9.21
C LEU A 129 -18.86 0.92 9.06
N SER A 130 -18.94 0.15 10.15
CA SER A 130 -18.78 -1.31 10.11
C SER A 130 -19.85 -2.05 9.29
N MET A 131 -21.01 -1.41 9.08
CA MET A 131 -22.19 -2.10 8.56
C MET A 131 -22.00 -2.59 7.12
N GLY A 132 -21.16 -1.91 6.34
CA GLY A 132 -20.89 -2.27 4.95
C GLY A 132 -20.27 -3.66 4.81
N GLU A 133 -19.21 -3.94 5.58
CA GLU A 133 -18.54 -5.24 5.58
C GLU A 133 -19.43 -6.34 6.14
N ARG A 134 -20.18 -6.06 7.21
CA ARG A 134 -21.08 -7.02 7.88
C ARG A 134 -22.20 -7.50 6.95
N LEU A 135 -22.78 -6.58 6.18
CA LEU A 135 -23.77 -6.91 5.14
C LEU A 135 -23.13 -7.76 4.03
N MET A 136 -21.97 -7.34 3.51
CA MET A 136 -21.32 -8.02 2.39
C MET A 136 -20.86 -9.44 2.74
N ALA A 137 -20.31 -9.67 3.94
CA ALA A 137 -19.84 -11.00 4.35
C ALA A 137 -20.95 -12.05 4.34
N ARG A 138 -22.16 -11.69 4.80
CA ARG A 138 -23.34 -12.57 4.81
C ARG A 138 -23.82 -12.87 3.39
N ILE A 139 -23.92 -11.84 2.54
CA ILE A 139 -24.32 -12.00 1.14
C ILE A 139 -23.30 -12.88 0.40
N LEU A 140 -22.01 -12.60 0.54
CA LEU A 140 -20.96 -13.36 -0.15
C LEU A 140 -20.93 -14.83 0.29
N SER A 141 -21.12 -15.11 1.58
CA SER A 141 -21.23 -16.48 2.07
C SER A 141 -22.45 -17.21 1.51
N ALA A 142 -23.61 -16.54 1.43
CA ALA A 142 -24.79 -17.14 0.81
C ALA A 142 -24.58 -17.42 -0.68
N ILE A 143 -23.92 -16.51 -1.40
CA ILE A 143 -23.54 -16.69 -2.81
C ILE A 143 -22.58 -17.88 -2.97
N PHE A 144 -21.60 -18.03 -2.08
CA PHE A 144 -20.70 -19.19 -2.07
C PHE A 144 -21.46 -20.49 -1.87
N THR A 145 -22.44 -20.50 -0.97
CA THR A 145 -23.26 -21.69 -0.66
C THR A 145 -24.01 -22.21 -1.90
N VAL A 146 -24.69 -21.32 -2.65
CA VAL A 146 -25.42 -21.73 -3.88
C VAL A 146 -24.49 -22.06 -5.05
N ASN A 147 -23.19 -21.78 -4.92
CA ASN A 147 -22.17 -22.08 -5.91
C ASN A 147 -21.26 -23.24 -5.48
N ASP A 148 -21.73 -24.16 -4.62
CA ASP A 148 -20.98 -25.33 -4.15
C ASP A 148 -19.67 -25.00 -3.42
N ILE A 149 -19.61 -23.84 -2.77
CA ILE A 149 -18.53 -23.45 -1.86
C ILE A 149 -19.13 -23.41 -0.46
N PRO A 150 -19.04 -24.50 0.33
CA PRO A 150 -19.48 -24.48 1.73
C PRO A 150 -18.75 -23.37 2.47
N SER A 151 -19.48 -22.46 3.11
CA SER A 151 -18.92 -21.26 3.73
C SER A 151 -19.71 -20.82 4.96
N ALA A 152 -19.07 -20.01 5.81
CA ALA A 152 -19.69 -19.43 7.00
C ALA A 152 -19.31 -17.94 7.11
N PRO A 153 -20.28 -17.02 7.25
CA PRO A 153 -19.97 -15.61 7.49
C PRO A 153 -19.52 -15.41 8.94
N ILE A 154 -18.51 -14.57 9.15
CA ILE A 154 -17.97 -14.27 10.49
C ILE A 154 -17.75 -12.76 10.61
N ASP A 155 -18.34 -12.15 11.64
CA ASP A 155 -18.01 -10.77 11.99
C ASP A 155 -16.67 -10.77 12.75
N ALA A 156 -15.67 -10.06 12.24
CA ALA A 156 -14.34 -9.95 12.87
C ALA A 156 -14.41 -9.40 14.30
N THR A 157 -15.48 -8.70 14.68
CA THR A 157 -15.78 -8.27 16.06
C THR A 157 -15.87 -9.43 17.05
N GLU A 158 -16.15 -10.66 16.59
CA GLU A 158 -16.23 -11.87 17.42
C GLU A 158 -14.86 -12.43 17.80
N MET A 159 -13.80 -12.02 17.10
CA MET A 159 -12.47 -12.62 17.25
C MET A 159 -11.30 -11.65 17.32
N ILE A 160 -11.36 -10.52 16.62
CA ILE A 160 -10.29 -9.53 16.60
C ILE A 160 -10.53 -8.51 17.71
N VAL A 161 -9.71 -8.60 18.76
CA VAL A 161 -9.80 -7.72 19.93
C VAL A 161 -8.85 -6.55 19.74
N THR A 162 -9.29 -5.33 20.03
CA THR A 162 -8.51 -4.10 19.86
C THR A 162 -8.50 -3.24 21.11
N ASN A 163 -7.61 -2.25 21.15
CA ASN A 163 -7.74 -1.13 22.07
C ASN A 163 -8.96 -0.25 21.71
N ALA A 164 -9.28 0.71 22.58
CA ALA A 164 -10.39 1.66 22.38
C ALA A 164 -10.00 2.92 21.58
N GLN A 165 -8.98 2.83 20.72
CA GLN A 165 -8.62 3.93 19.82
C GLN A 165 -9.47 3.88 18.55
N PHE A 166 -10.75 4.24 18.67
CA PHE A 166 -11.71 4.25 17.57
C PHE A 166 -11.17 4.97 16.32
N GLN A 167 -11.60 4.53 15.13
CA GLN A 167 -11.16 4.99 13.80
C GLN A 167 -9.72 4.65 13.41
N ASN A 168 -8.90 4.17 14.34
CA ASN A 168 -7.52 3.76 14.10
C ASN A 168 -7.06 2.72 15.13
N ALA A 169 -7.91 1.74 15.43
CA ALA A 169 -7.69 0.84 16.54
C ALA A 169 -6.48 -0.05 16.31
N GLN A 170 -5.77 -0.42 17.37
CA GLN A 170 -4.67 -1.37 17.33
C GLN A 170 -5.13 -2.69 17.92
N PRO A 171 -4.94 -3.82 17.21
CA PRO A 171 -5.33 -5.12 17.73
C PRO A 171 -4.44 -5.55 18.90
N ILE A 172 -4.98 -6.46 19.71
CA ILE A 172 -4.30 -7.10 20.84
C ILE A 172 -4.03 -8.55 20.43
N ASP A 173 -2.78 -8.85 20.10
CA ASP A 173 -2.35 -10.11 19.47
C ASP A 173 -2.74 -11.34 20.28
N GLU A 174 -2.45 -11.33 21.59
CA GLU A 174 -2.70 -12.49 22.45
C GLU A 174 -4.19 -12.88 22.49
N LEU A 175 -5.06 -11.90 22.72
CA LEU A 175 -6.51 -12.10 22.77
C LEU A 175 -7.07 -12.48 21.40
N SER A 176 -6.61 -11.82 20.34
CA SER A 176 -7.06 -12.08 18.97
C SER A 176 -6.65 -13.47 18.50
N ARG A 177 -5.38 -13.86 18.72
CA ARG A 177 -4.86 -15.20 18.37
C ARG A 177 -5.67 -16.29 19.04
N ARG A 178 -5.94 -16.16 20.35
CA ARG A 178 -6.76 -17.11 21.10
C ARG A 178 -8.17 -17.27 20.49
N ASN A 179 -8.84 -16.16 20.18
CA ASN A 179 -10.19 -16.20 19.66
C ASN A 179 -10.24 -16.73 18.22
N VAL A 180 -9.28 -16.35 17.37
CA VAL A 180 -9.15 -16.84 15.99
C VAL A 180 -8.92 -18.35 15.97
N HIS A 181 -7.99 -18.89 16.77
CA HIS A 181 -7.76 -20.34 16.84
C HIS A 181 -8.94 -21.12 17.43
N ARG A 182 -9.80 -20.48 18.23
CA ARG A 182 -11.04 -21.09 18.73
C ARG A 182 -12.13 -21.18 17.65
N LEU A 183 -12.21 -20.20 16.76
CA LEU A 183 -13.33 -20.07 15.81
C LEU A 183 -13.00 -20.57 14.40
N ILE A 184 -11.83 -20.23 13.86
CA ILE A 184 -11.51 -20.46 12.44
C ILE A 184 -11.09 -21.92 12.14
N PRO A 185 -10.12 -22.53 12.85
CA PRO A 185 -9.70 -23.90 12.57
C PRO A 185 -10.81 -24.96 12.59
N PRO A 186 -11.79 -24.94 13.53
CA PRO A 186 -12.92 -25.87 13.48
C PRO A 186 -13.70 -25.80 12.16
N LEU A 187 -14.00 -24.59 11.68
CA LEU A 187 -14.73 -24.40 10.42
C LEU A 187 -13.92 -24.93 9.21
N LEU A 188 -12.62 -24.69 9.20
CA LEU A 188 -11.72 -25.20 8.16
C LEU A 188 -11.67 -26.74 8.17
N ASN A 189 -11.66 -27.36 9.36
CA ASN A 189 -11.69 -28.81 9.51
C ASN A 189 -13.00 -29.43 8.99
N ASP A 190 -14.11 -28.71 9.10
CA ASP A 190 -15.41 -29.08 8.54
C ASP A 190 -15.52 -28.79 7.02
N GLY A 191 -14.44 -28.33 6.39
CA GLY A 191 -14.37 -28.05 4.96
C GLY A 191 -15.05 -26.74 4.53
N LEU A 192 -15.42 -25.89 5.49
CA LEU A 192 -16.03 -24.59 5.24
C LEU A 192 -14.97 -23.55 4.89
N VAL A 193 -15.36 -22.58 4.06
CA VAL A 193 -14.61 -21.35 3.78
C VAL A 193 -15.16 -20.24 4.67
N PRO A 194 -14.43 -19.79 5.71
CA PRO A 194 -14.83 -18.62 6.48
C PRO A 194 -14.83 -17.36 5.62
N VAL A 195 -15.92 -16.60 5.66
CA VAL A 195 -16.06 -15.29 4.99
C VAL A 195 -16.11 -14.23 6.07
N VAL A 196 -14.96 -13.63 6.32
CA VAL A 196 -14.70 -12.72 7.44
C VAL A 196 -14.87 -11.26 6.99
N THR A 197 -15.48 -10.44 7.83
CA THR A 197 -15.52 -8.99 7.61
C THR A 197 -14.11 -8.38 7.67
N GLY A 198 -13.77 -7.54 6.68
CA GLY A 198 -12.57 -6.70 6.78
C GLY A 198 -12.81 -5.45 7.64
N TYR A 199 -11.81 -4.58 7.74
CA TYR A 199 -11.87 -3.21 8.28
C TYR A 199 -12.16 -3.07 9.79
N ILE A 200 -12.76 -4.07 10.41
CA ILE A 200 -13.36 -3.95 11.75
C ILE A 200 -12.77 -4.93 12.77
N GLY A 201 -12.84 -4.55 14.04
CA GLY A 201 -12.60 -5.38 15.22
C GLY A 201 -13.52 -4.93 16.36
N ALA A 202 -13.26 -5.39 17.58
CA ALA A 202 -13.99 -4.92 18.75
C ALA A 202 -13.08 -4.72 19.97
N THR A 203 -13.44 -3.81 20.87
CA THR A 203 -12.81 -3.75 22.18
C THR A 203 -13.14 -4.99 23.00
N GLU A 204 -12.45 -5.20 24.12
CA GLU A 204 -12.80 -6.27 25.08
C GLU A 204 -14.24 -6.17 25.62
N GLN A 205 -14.84 -4.97 25.61
CA GLN A 205 -16.24 -4.75 26.01
C GLN A 205 -17.24 -5.05 24.88
N GLY A 206 -16.77 -5.38 23.68
CA GLY A 206 -17.60 -5.65 22.51
C GLY A 206 -17.96 -4.40 21.70
N ASP A 207 -17.35 -3.25 21.98
CA ASP A 207 -17.57 -2.04 21.18
C ASP A 207 -16.86 -2.16 19.83
N VAL A 208 -17.58 -1.95 18.74
CA VAL A 208 -17.02 -2.03 17.38
C VAL A 208 -15.95 -0.97 17.19
N THR A 209 -14.82 -1.37 16.61
CA THR A 209 -13.71 -0.50 16.23
C THR A 209 -13.36 -0.67 14.76
N THR A 210 -12.73 0.35 14.17
CA THR A 210 -12.21 0.28 12.79
C THR A 210 -10.70 0.52 12.72
N PHE A 211 -10.04 -0.08 11.73
CA PHE A 211 -8.59 0.03 11.53
C PHE A 211 -8.16 1.27 10.74
N GLY A 212 -9.09 2.11 10.29
CA GLY A 212 -8.79 3.28 9.47
C GLY A 212 -8.35 2.94 8.04
N ARG A 213 -7.53 3.80 7.43
CA ARG A 213 -7.14 3.68 6.02
C ARG A 213 -6.38 2.37 5.75
N GLY A 214 -6.77 1.67 4.68
CA GLY A 214 -6.21 0.36 4.34
C GLY A 214 -6.67 -0.77 5.26
N GLY A 215 -7.69 -0.52 6.09
CA GLY A 215 -8.10 -1.44 7.15
C GLY A 215 -8.57 -2.81 6.66
N SER A 216 -9.22 -2.92 5.50
CA SER A 216 -9.60 -4.24 4.98
C SER A 216 -8.38 -5.07 4.54
N ASP A 217 -7.38 -4.45 3.93
CA ASP A 217 -6.13 -5.14 3.57
C ASP A 217 -5.39 -5.56 4.84
N TYR A 218 -5.36 -4.68 5.84
CA TYR A 218 -4.82 -4.97 7.17
C TYR A 218 -5.53 -6.15 7.84
N SER A 219 -6.86 -6.24 7.77
CA SER A 219 -7.59 -7.40 8.31
C SER A 219 -7.17 -8.71 7.66
N GLY A 220 -6.96 -8.73 6.35
CA GLY A 220 -6.50 -9.91 5.61
C GLY A 220 -5.11 -10.38 6.04
N THR A 221 -4.17 -9.44 6.16
CA THR A 221 -2.79 -9.75 6.54
C THR A 221 -2.63 -10.07 8.01
N TYR A 222 -3.35 -9.34 8.88
CA TYR A 222 -3.38 -9.62 10.31
C TYR A 222 -3.97 -11.00 10.59
N LEU A 223 -5.10 -11.35 9.97
CA LEU A 223 -5.69 -12.68 10.12
C LEU A 223 -4.77 -13.80 9.62
N ALA A 224 -4.04 -13.56 8.54
CA ALA A 224 -3.03 -14.52 8.04
C ALA A 224 -1.89 -14.74 9.03
N SER A 225 -1.41 -13.68 9.67
CA SER A 225 -0.39 -13.75 10.73
C SER A 225 -0.88 -14.52 11.96
N LEU A 226 -2.15 -14.37 12.33
CA LEU A 226 -2.76 -15.11 13.43
C LEU A 226 -3.00 -16.60 13.13
N LEU A 227 -3.16 -16.95 11.86
CA LEU A 227 -3.39 -18.32 11.39
C LEU A 227 -2.13 -19.04 10.92
N ASP A 228 -0.98 -18.38 11.00
CA ASP A 228 0.29 -18.85 10.46
C ASP A 228 0.14 -19.32 8.99
N ALA A 229 -0.57 -18.52 8.18
CA ALA A 229 -0.91 -18.84 6.80
C ALA A 229 0.35 -18.89 5.91
N ASP A 230 0.34 -19.73 4.86
CA ASP A 230 1.49 -19.83 3.96
C ASP A 230 1.58 -18.62 2.98
N GLU A 231 0.45 -18.01 2.62
CA GLU A 231 0.40 -16.84 1.72
C GLU A 231 -0.88 -16.02 1.94
N VAL A 232 -0.84 -14.72 1.58
CA VAL A 232 -2.00 -13.83 1.55
C VAL A 232 -2.19 -13.26 0.17
N TRP A 233 -3.39 -13.34 -0.40
CA TRP A 233 -3.69 -12.72 -1.69
C TRP A 233 -4.64 -11.53 -1.50
N ILE A 234 -4.19 -10.35 -1.91
CA ILE A 234 -4.99 -9.13 -1.97
C ILE A 234 -5.51 -8.97 -3.39
N TRP A 235 -6.81 -9.20 -3.56
CA TRP A 235 -7.52 -9.06 -4.82
C TRP A 235 -8.08 -7.64 -4.98
N THR A 236 -7.65 -6.97 -6.05
CA THR A 236 -7.94 -5.58 -6.38
C THR A 236 -8.25 -5.44 -7.88
N ASP A 237 -8.26 -4.21 -8.40
CA ASP A 237 -8.55 -3.84 -9.80
C ASP A 237 -7.30 -3.56 -10.65
N VAL A 238 -6.12 -3.96 -10.17
CA VAL A 238 -4.83 -3.80 -10.86
C VAL A 238 -4.05 -5.11 -10.87
N ASP A 239 -3.30 -5.33 -11.96
CA ASP A 239 -2.49 -6.54 -12.20
C ASP A 239 -1.32 -6.74 -11.23
N GLY A 240 -1.04 -5.76 -10.37
CA GLY A 240 0.01 -5.80 -9.36
C GLY A 240 0.56 -4.41 -9.05
N VAL A 241 1.74 -4.37 -8.43
CA VAL A 241 2.52 -3.15 -8.22
C VAL A 241 3.26 -2.83 -9.52
N MET A 242 3.06 -1.62 -10.03
CA MET A 242 3.67 -1.17 -11.28
C MET A 242 5.05 -0.56 -11.04
N SER A 243 5.98 -0.74 -11.99
CA SER A 243 7.33 -0.15 -11.96
C SER A 243 7.33 1.39 -11.99
N ALA A 244 6.23 2.00 -12.42
CA ALA A 244 5.93 3.43 -12.37
C ALA A 244 4.42 3.64 -12.51
N ASP A 245 3.90 4.86 -12.29
CA ASP A 245 2.47 5.14 -12.56
C ASP A 245 2.16 5.02 -14.08
N PRO A 246 1.31 4.07 -14.52
CA PRO A 246 0.97 3.86 -15.93
C PRO A 246 0.23 5.04 -16.58
N ARG A 247 -0.28 5.98 -15.77
CA ARG A 247 -0.87 7.24 -16.26
C ARG A 247 0.21 8.22 -16.72
N GLN A 248 1.40 8.15 -16.12
CA GLN A 248 2.54 9.02 -16.41
C GLN A 248 3.53 8.39 -17.40
N ILE A 249 3.77 7.07 -17.28
CA ILE A 249 4.70 6.28 -18.09
C ILE A 249 3.96 5.08 -18.66
N LYS A 250 3.70 5.07 -19.97
CA LYS A 250 2.86 4.04 -20.62
C LYS A 250 3.52 2.66 -20.68
N GLU A 251 4.84 2.66 -20.64
CA GLU A 251 5.70 1.47 -20.65
C GLU A 251 5.85 0.84 -19.25
N ALA A 252 5.17 1.38 -18.22
CA ALA A 252 5.18 0.79 -16.89
C ALA A 252 4.67 -0.66 -16.94
N ARG A 253 5.38 -1.56 -16.25
CA ARG A 253 5.05 -2.98 -16.17
C ARG A 253 4.79 -3.41 -14.73
N VAL A 254 4.11 -4.52 -14.57
CA VAL A 254 3.95 -5.16 -13.26
C VAL A 254 5.29 -5.70 -12.80
N LEU A 255 5.62 -5.47 -11.53
CA LEU A 255 6.75 -6.10 -10.85
C LEU A 255 6.31 -7.48 -10.38
N GLU A 256 6.93 -8.55 -10.87
CA GLU A 256 6.55 -9.91 -10.45
C GLU A 256 6.87 -10.17 -8.97
N THR A 257 7.96 -9.60 -8.47
CA THR A 257 8.38 -9.67 -7.08
C THR A 257 8.78 -8.30 -6.55
N ILE A 258 8.66 -8.08 -5.24
CA ILE A 258 9.10 -6.84 -4.57
C ILE A 258 9.35 -7.13 -3.08
N SER A 259 10.31 -6.44 -2.45
CA SER A 259 10.54 -6.57 -1.00
C SER A 259 9.49 -5.83 -0.17
N TYR A 260 9.34 -6.17 1.11
CA TYR A 260 8.49 -5.40 2.02
C TYR A 260 8.97 -3.95 2.15
N GLU A 261 10.30 -3.76 2.18
CA GLU A 261 10.96 -2.47 2.25
C GLU A 261 10.67 -1.62 1.02
N GLU A 262 10.79 -2.20 -0.18
CA GLU A 262 10.48 -1.51 -1.44
C GLU A 262 9.01 -1.08 -1.51
N VAL A 263 8.08 -1.91 -1.02
CA VAL A 263 6.64 -1.58 -0.98
C VAL A 263 6.36 -0.42 -0.03
N ALA A 264 7.02 -0.39 1.13
CA ALA A 264 6.88 0.71 2.09
C ALA A 264 7.32 2.05 1.47
N GLU A 265 8.43 2.06 0.73
CA GLU A 265 8.92 3.24 0.00
C GLU A 265 7.91 3.68 -1.09
N PHE A 266 7.41 2.72 -1.87
CA PHE A 266 6.39 2.99 -2.89
C PHE A 266 5.14 3.67 -2.32
N ALA A 267 4.62 3.11 -1.23
CA ALA A 267 3.42 3.62 -0.59
C ALA A 267 3.67 5.02 0.01
N TYR A 268 4.85 5.26 0.57
CA TYR A 268 5.25 6.57 1.10
C TYR A 268 5.36 7.63 -0.01
N PHE A 269 5.93 7.28 -1.17
CA PHE A 269 6.13 8.19 -2.32
C PHE A 269 5.02 8.13 -3.37
N GLY A 270 3.80 7.71 -2.98
CA GLY A 270 2.58 7.99 -3.73
C GLY A 270 2.05 6.87 -4.64
N ALA A 271 2.65 5.68 -4.63
CA ALA A 271 2.05 4.52 -5.30
C ALA A 271 0.95 3.90 -4.43
N LYS A 272 -0.30 4.17 -4.82
CA LYS A 272 -1.52 3.83 -4.04
C LYS A 272 -1.97 2.37 -4.15
N VAL A 273 -1.06 1.40 -4.22
CA VAL A 273 -1.45 -0.01 -4.39
C VAL A 273 -1.72 -0.69 -3.05
N LEU A 274 -0.90 -0.43 -2.03
CA LEU A 274 -1.08 -0.94 -0.67
C LEU A 274 -0.74 0.14 0.35
N HIS A 275 -1.43 0.10 1.50
CA HIS A 275 -1.07 0.94 2.63
C HIS A 275 0.09 0.28 3.41
N PRO A 276 1.11 1.03 3.90
CA PRO A 276 2.26 0.43 4.59
C PRO A 276 1.86 -0.44 5.78
N ARG A 277 0.91 0.05 6.57
CA ARG A 277 0.35 -0.68 7.73
C ARG A 277 -0.22 -2.05 7.35
N SER A 278 -0.75 -2.21 6.13
CA SER A 278 -1.34 -3.48 5.70
C SER A 278 -0.30 -4.58 5.54
N VAL A 279 0.99 -4.27 5.39
CA VAL A 279 2.04 -5.27 5.17
C VAL A 279 2.73 -5.65 6.49
N GLU A 280 2.73 -4.76 7.47
CA GLU A 280 3.39 -4.91 8.77
C GLU A 280 3.15 -6.26 9.47
N PRO A 281 1.92 -6.83 9.53
CA PRO A 281 1.67 -8.10 10.21
C PRO A 281 2.41 -9.31 9.62
N LEU A 282 2.92 -9.18 8.40
CA LEU A 282 3.54 -10.25 7.64
C LEU A 282 5.08 -10.24 7.71
N ILE A 283 5.68 -9.14 8.16
CA ILE A 283 7.14 -8.93 8.08
C ILE A 283 7.86 -9.90 9.01
N GLU A 284 7.54 -9.88 10.30
CA GLU A 284 8.17 -10.76 11.30
C GLU A 284 7.93 -12.26 11.01
N PRO A 285 6.70 -12.74 10.73
CA PRO A 285 6.49 -14.14 10.37
C PRO A 285 6.94 -14.48 8.95
N SER A 286 7.39 -13.50 8.16
CA SER A 286 7.84 -13.66 6.77
C SER A 286 6.80 -14.31 5.85
N ILE A 287 5.52 -13.97 6.03
CA ILE A 287 4.42 -14.52 5.24
C ILE A 287 4.30 -13.75 3.92
N PRO A 288 4.51 -14.40 2.75
CA PRO A 288 4.42 -13.71 1.47
C PRO A 288 3.01 -13.19 1.19
N LEU A 289 2.94 -12.00 0.59
CA LEU A 289 1.70 -11.39 0.10
C LEU A 289 1.70 -11.36 -1.42
N ARG A 290 0.54 -11.49 -2.05
CA ARG A 290 0.38 -11.33 -3.50
C ARG A 290 -0.70 -10.31 -3.82
N VAL A 291 -0.38 -9.31 -4.62
CA VAL A 291 -1.38 -8.38 -5.19
C VAL A 291 -1.86 -8.95 -6.53
N CYS A 292 -3.16 -9.19 -6.64
CA CYS A 292 -3.81 -9.84 -7.78
C CYS A 292 -4.95 -8.97 -8.34
N ASN A 293 -5.27 -9.15 -9.62
CA ASN A 293 -6.39 -8.48 -10.28
C ASN A 293 -7.61 -9.39 -10.39
N THR A 294 -8.71 -9.02 -9.76
CA THR A 294 -9.99 -9.76 -9.83
C THR A 294 -10.50 -9.86 -11.26
N PHE A 295 -10.24 -8.87 -12.11
CA PHE A 295 -10.69 -8.81 -13.49
C PHE A 295 -9.70 -9.44 -14.48
N ASN A 296 -8.54 -9.89 -14.01
CA ASN A 296 -7.55 -10.60 -14.79
C ASN A 296 -6.86 -11.69 -13.93
N PRO A 297 -7.63 -12.70 -13.47
CA PRO A 297 -7.15 -13.67 -12.48
C PRO A 297 -6.05 -14.60 -13.01
N SER A 298 -5.84 -14.64 -14.33
CA SER A 298 -4.74 -15.39 -14.96
C SER A 298 -3.38 -14.72 -14.83
N HIS A 299 -3.35 -13.41 -14.53
CA HIS A 299 -2.10 -12.68 -14.35
C HIS A 299 -1.44 -13.09 -13.02
N VAL A 300 -0.11 -13.26 -13.04
CA VAL A 300 0.67 -13.76 -11.88
C VAL A 300 0.68 -12.80 -10.68
N GLY A 301 0.34 -11.53 -10.90
CA GLY A 301 0.33 -10.52 -9.86
C GLY A 301 1.72 -9.99 -9.51
N THR A 302 1.80 -9.36 -8.34
CA THR A 302 3.07 -9.03 -7.68
C THR A 302 3.17 -9.79 -6.38
N ARG A 303 4.26 -10.54 -6.18
CA ARG A 303 4.57 -11.21 -4.92
C ARG A 303 5.50 -10.37 -4.05
N ILE A 304 5.00 -9.95 -2.91
CA ILE A 304 5.70 -9.19 -1.87
C ILE A 304 6.22 -10.17 -0.82
N GLN A 305 7.50 -10.07 -0.48
CA GLN A 305 8.15 -10.96 0.49
C GLN A 305 9.38 -10.32 1.10
N ALA A 306 10.01 -10.97 2.07
CA ALA A 306 11.34 -10.58 2.53
C ALA A 306 12.34 -10.62 1.37
N HIS A 307 13.27 -9.65 1.36
CA HIS A 307 14.33 -9.63 0.37
C HIS A 307 15.21 -10.89 0.48
N ASN A 308 15.60 -11.46 -0.66
CA ASN A 308 16.60 -12.53 -0.71
C ASN A 308 17.94 -11.90 -1.10
N ASP A 309 18.90 -11.89 -0.18
CA ASP A 309 20.24 -11.31 -0.38
C ASP A 309 21.04 -11.95 -1.53
N GLU A 310 20.61 -13.12 -2.03
CA GLU A 310 21.20 -13.74 -3.21
C GLU A 310 20.74 -13.10 -4.53
N GLN A 311 19.67 -12.30 -4.54
CA GLN A 311 19.21 -11.62 -5.75
C GLN A 311 19.98 -10.31 -5.97
N PRO A 312 20.48 -10.07 -7.20
CA PRO A 312 21.17 -8.81 -7.51
C PRO A 312 20.18 -7.65 -7.34
N ARG A 313 20.59 -6.63 -6.60
CA ARG A 313 19.79 -5.42 -6.41
C ARG A 313 20.06 -4.44 -7.54
N TYR A 314 19.01 -3.93 -8.17
CA TYR A 314 19.08 -2.96 -9.25
C TYR A 314 17.86 -2.05 -9.22
N LEU A 315 17.92 -0.89 -9.89
CA LEU A 315 16.76 -0.02 -10.07
C LEU A 315 15.57 -0.80 -10.66
N ARG A 316 14.50 -0.97 -9.89
CA ARG A 316 13.29 -1.74 -10.27
C ARG A 316 12.11 -0.85 -10.60
N ALA A 317 12.09 0.33 -10.01
CA ALA A 317 10.93 1.19 -10.05
C ALA A 317 11.23 2.66 -9.81
N VAL A 318 10.32 3.50 -10.27
CA VAL A 318 10.40 4.95 -10.11
C VAL A 318 9.02 5.53 -9.82
N THR A 319 8.93 6.36 -8.78
CA THR A 319 7.72 7.15 -8.48
C THR A 319 8.11 8.59 -8.17
N SER A 320 7.14 9.49 -8.09
CA SER A 320 7.38 10.86 -7.63
C SER A 320 6.25 11.40 -6.78
N VAL A 321 6.61 12.27 -5.83
CA VAL A 321 5.67 13.02 -5.01
C VAL A 321 6.04 14.50 -5.01
N GLY A 322 5.05 15.37 -4.81
CA GLY A 322 5.30 16.79 -4.60
C GLY A 322 6.03 17.04 -3.29
N GLY A 323 6.90 18.04 -3.27
CA GLY A 323 7.63 18.44 -2.08
C GLY A 323 7.81 19.95 -1.97
N VAL A 324 8.18 20.38 -0.77
CA VAL A 324 8.60 21.75 -0.47
C VAL A 324 10.09 21.73 -0.16
N LEU A 325 10.89 22.45 -0.93
CA LEU A 325 12.30 22.66 -0.64
C LEU A 325 12.48 24.02 0.03
N VAL A 326 13.19 24.03 1.14
CA VAL A 326 13.49 25.22 1.93
C VAL A 326 14.99 25.30 2.18
N PHE A 327 15.61 26.42 1.82
CA PHE A 327 16.97 26.77 2.22
C PHE A 327 16.93 27.93 3.22
N ILE A 328 17.52 27.71 4.39
CA ILE A 328 17.65 28.70 5.47
C ILE A 328 19.14 28.97 5.69
N PRO A 329 19.62 30.21 5.50
CA PRO A 329 21.02 30.52 5.74
C PRO A 329 21.38 30.42 7.24
N ASN A 330 22.55 29.87 7.56
CA ASN A 330 22.99 29.56 8.94
C ASN A 330 24.25 30.34 9.38
N GLY A 331 24.70 31.33 8.59
CA GLY A 331 25.95 32.07 8.83
C GLY A 331 25.98 32.99 10.06
N GLY A 332 25.70 32.48 11.27
CA GLY A 332 25.63 33.25 12.52
C GLY A 332 24.35 34.08 12.68
N ASN A 333 23.31 33.75 11.91
CA ASN A 333 22.05 34.47 11.90
C ASN A 333 21.16 34.07 13.11
N PRO A 334 20.77 35.01 14.00
CA PRO A 334 19.92 34.68 15.14
C PRO A 334 18.50 34.24 14.71
N HIS A 335 18.10 34.51 13.47
CA HIS A 335 16.77 34.20 12.96
C HIS A 335 16.61 32.77 12.41
N SER A 336 17.68 31.99 12.26
CA SER A 336 17.58 30.65 11.63
C SER A 336 16.64 29.71 12.40
N ALA A 337 16.64 29.76 13.74
CA ALA A 337 15.73 28.99 14.57
C ALA A 337 14.26 29.42 14.40
N ASP A 338 14.01 30.73 14.33
CA ASP A 338 12.68 31.30 14.09
C ASP A 338 12.15 30.91 12.70
N MET A 339 12.99 31.01 11.66
CA MET A 339 12.64 30.57 10.30
C MET A 339 12.28 29.08 10.25
N LEU A 340 13.04 28.23 10.94
CA LEU A 340 12.74 26.79 11.04
C LEU A 340 11.37 26.54 11.70
N GLN A 341 11.07 27.26 12.78
CA GLN A 341 9.79 27.15 13.47
C GLN A 341 8.63 27.59 12.58
N ILE A 342 8.77 28.71 11.85
CA ILE A 342 7.76 29.20 10.90
C ILE A 342 7.47 28.16 9.81
N VAL A 343 8.52 27.52 9.27
CA VAL A 343 8.39 26.47 8.26
C VAL A 343 7.61 25.29 8.84
N GLN A 344 8.04 24.77 9.99
CA GLN A 344 7.40 23.63 10.64
C GLN A 344 5.93 23.91 10.95
N GLN A 345 5.61 25.09 11.48
CA GLN A 345 4.24 25.46 11.81
C GLN A 345 3.38 25.60 10.54
N THR A 346 3.87 26.31 9.53
CA THR A 346 3.12 26.53 8.28
C THR A 346 2.79 25.22 7.57
N LEU A 347 3.77 24.31 7.49
CA LEU A 347 3.55 23.00 6.87
C LEU A 347 2.67 22.10 7.73
N ALA A 348 2.81 22.15 9.06
CA ALA A 348 1.95 21.37 9.96
C ALA A 348 0.48 21.80 9.87
N GLU A 349 0.22 23.11 9.79
CA GLU A 349 -1.12 23.67 9.56
C GLU A 349 -1.67 23.23 8.20
N ALA A 350 -0.89 23.41 7.12
CA ALA A 350 -1.33 23.13 5.76
C ALA A 350 -1.59 21.64 5.49
N PHE A 351 -0.84 20.76 6.13
CA PHE A 351 -0.98 19.31 5.96
C PHE A 351 -1.83 18.65 7.05
N SER A 352 -2.29 19.42 8.05
CA SER A 352 -3.07 18.95 9.19
C SER A 352 -2.40 17.81 9.98
N GLN A 353 -1.07 17.77 9.94
CA GLN A 353 -0.24 16.79 10.66
C GLN A 353 1.19 17.32 10.80
N THR A 354 1.90 16.92 11.84
CA THR A 354 3.33 17.24 11.98
C THR A 354 4.10 16.60 10.83
N THR A 355 4.82 17.41 10.06
CA THR A 355 5.69 16.94 8.98
C THR A 355 7.15 17.13 9.35
N LYS A 356 7.92 16.05 9.25
CA LYS A 356 9.37 16.08 9.40
C LYS A 356 10.02 16.19 8.01
N PRO A 357 11.14 16.90 7.88
CA PRO A 357 11.89 16.89 6.63
C PRO A 357 12.37 15.47 6.34
N ILE A 358 12.26 15.07 5.08
CA ILE A 358 12.78 13.79 4.59
C ILE A 358 14.27 13.88 4.22
N ILE A 359 14.70 15.07 3.81
CA ILE A 359 16.10 15.37 3.52
C ILE A 359 16.47 16.59 4.32
N THR A 360 17.54 16.46 5.10
CA THR A 360 18.17 17.54 5.84
C THR A 360 19.65 17.58 5.47
N VAL A 361 20.11 18.70 4.94
CA VAL A 361 21.53 18.94 4.66
C VAL A 361 21.96 20.18 5.41
N ASP A 362 22.84 19.98 6.39
CA ASP A 362 23.42 21.06 7.18
C ASP A 362 24.80 21.41 6.65
N SER A 363 25.02 22.70 6.44
CA SER A 363 26.28 23.24 5.95
C SER A 363 26.63 24.53 6.69
N HIS A 364 27.88 24.98 6.55
CA HIS A 364 28.30 26.30 7.05
C HIS A 364 27.44 27.44 6.45
N SER A 365 26.96 27.29 5.21
CA SER A 365 26.16 28.30 4.54
C SER A 365 24.69 28.32 5.00
N GLY A 366 24.16 27.19 5.47
CA GLY A 366 22.73 27.04 5.68
C GLY A 366 22.25 25.61 5.87
N HIS A 367 20.96 25.52 6.19
CA HIS A 367 20.16 24.31 6.26
C HIS A 367 19.33 24.18 4.99
N LEU A 368 19.46 23.07 4.29
CA LEU A 368 18.56 22.69 3.19
C LEU A 368 17.63 21.59 3.68
N LEU A 369 16.33 21.84 3.60
CA LEU A 369 15.29 20.96 4.09
C LEU A 369 14.32 20.64 2.96
N CYS A 370 14.03 19.37 2.77
CA CYS A 370 13.00 18.92 1.83
C CYS A 370 11.89 18.20 2.58
N TYR A 371 10.65 18.59 2.32
CA TYR A 371 9.45 18.02 2.93
C TYR A 371 8.60 17.36 1.85
N VAL A 372 8.07 16.17 2.13
CA VAL A 372 7.07 15.50 1.28
C VAL A 372 5.70 16.08 1.55
N VAL A 373 4.92 16.32 0.49
CA VAL A 373 3.50 16.65 0.61
C VAL A 373 2.70 15.34 0.78
N PRO A 374 1.96 15.17 1.88
CA PRO A 374 1.16 13.96 2.09
C PRO A 374 0.08 13.82 1.03
N THR A 375 -0.23 12.59 0.60
CA THR A 375 -1.32 12.34 -0.37
C THR A 375 -2.71 12.71 0.16
N THR A 376 -2.85 12.87 1.49
CA THR A 376 -4.06 13.33 2.18
C THR A 376 -4.20 14.85 2.21
N ALA A 377 -3.14 15.59 1.87
CA ALA A 377 -3.17 17.05 1.90
C ALA A 377 -4.18 17.60 0.87
N PRO A 378 -4.84 18.74 1.18
CA PRO A 378 -5.70 19.44 0.24
C PRO A 378 -4.97 19.75 -1.08
N ARG A 379 -5.70 19.75 -2.21
CA ARG A 379 -5.09 19.92 -3.55
C ARG A 379 -4.21 21.17 -3.69
N ASN A 380 -4.54 22.26 -3.01
CA ASN A 380 -3.80 23.52 -3.08
C ASN A 380 -2.76 23.68 -1.95
N ALA A 381 -2.71 22.77 -0.97
CA ALA A 381 -1.89 22.92 0.22
C ALA A 381 -0.39 23.13 -0.09
N LEU A 382 0.14 22.47 -1.14
CA LEU A 382 1.51 22.70 -1.59
C LEU A 382 1.74 24.15 -2.03
N ASN A 383 0.93 24.66 -2.96
CA ASN A 383 1.09 26.00 -3.50
C ASN A 383 0.82 27.07 -2.44
N ASP A 384 -0.21 26.86 -1.62
CA ASP A 384 -0.59 27.79 -0.55
C ASP A 384 0.51 27.89 0.51
N SER A 385 1.12 26.75 0.89
CA SER A 385 2.25 26.73 1.83
C SER A 385 3.47 27.45 1.30
N VAL A 386 3.85 27.17 0.04
CA VAL A 386 5.00 27.80 -0.62
C VAL A 386 4.80 29.31 -0.70
N ASN A 387 3.64 29.76 -1.18
CA ASN A 387 3.32 31.19 -1.29
C ASN A 387 3.33 31.87 0.09
N ARG A 388 2.71 31.25 1.10
CA ARG A 388 2.69 31.79 2.47
C ARG A 388 4.10 31.95 3.04
N LEU A 389 4.96 30.94 2.90
CA LEU A 389 6.34 31.00 3.36
C LEU A 389 7.15 32.06 2.61
N GLN A 390 7.02 32.15 1.29
CA GLN A 390 7.67 33.18 0.50
C GLN A 390 7.24 34.60 0.93
N THR A 391 5.95 34.83 1.18
CA THR A 391 5.45 36.11 1.68
C THR A 391 6.05 36.45 3.04
N ILE A 392 5.96 35.53 4.01
CA ILE A 392 6.50 35.75 5.37
C ILE A 392 8.01 36.04 5.31
N PHE A 393 8.76 35.27 4.51
CA PHE A 393 10.20 35.44 4.44
C PHE A 393 10.61 36.71 3.68
N THR A 394 9.86 37.11 2.66
CA THR A 394 10.08 38.38 1.96
C THR A 394 9.82 39.56 2.89
N GLU A 395 8.78 39.52 3.72
CA GLU A 395 8.44 40.61 4.63
C GLU A 395 9.40 40.72 5.83
N ARG A 396 9.80 39.58 6.41
CA ARG A 396 10.56 39.55 7.67
C ARG A 396 12.07 39.39 7.51
N TYR A 397 12.52 38.84 6.38
CA TYR A 397 13.91 38.40 6.17
C TYR A 397 14.48 38.89 4.82
N VAL A 398 14.20 40.14 4.45
CA VAL A 398 14.56 40.76 3.16
C VAL A 398 16.05 40.58 2.78
N ASN A 399 16.95 40.69 3.77
CA ASN A 399 18.40 40.68 3.55
C ASN A 399 19.05 39.30 3.70
N LEU A 400 18.25 38.25 3.77
CA LEU A 400 18.73 36.88 3.90
C LEU A 400 18.52 36.11 2.60
N ASN A 401 19.52 35.35 2.20
CA ASN A 401 19.47 34.51 1.01
C ASN A 401 18.76 33.18 1.30
N TRP A 402 17.47 33.24 1.59
CA TRP A 402 16.62 32.06 1.74
C TRP A 402 16.05 31.62 0.40
N ARG A 403 15.59 30.37 0.31
CA ARG A 403 14.86 29.85 -0.85
C ARG A 403 13.70 29.01 -0.36
N VAL A 404 12.53 29.20 -0.96
CA VAL A 404 11.36 28.32 -0.75
C VAL A 404 10.76 28.05 -2.11
N GLU A 405 10.62 26.78 -2.47
CA GLU A 405 10.08 26.40 -3.77
C GLU A 405 9.34 25.06 -3.73
N SER A 406 8.40 24.89 -4.65
CA SER A 406 7.77 23.59 -4.92
C SER A 406 8.69 22.76 -5.81
N VAL A 407 8.91 21.51 -5.41
CA VAL A 407 9.79 20.56 -6.08
C VAL A 407 9.07 19.23 -6.30
N ALA A 408 9.66 18.38 -7.12
CA ALA A 408 9.31 16.97 -7.16
C ALA A 408 10.41 16.15 -6.50
N ILE A 409 10.01 15.21 -5.67
CA ILE A 409 10.89 14.20 -5.08
C ILE A 409 10.67 12.94 -5.89
N VAL A 410 11.64 12.59 -6.73
CA VAL A 410 11.65 11.35 -7.52
C VAL A 410 12.33 10.27 -6.70
N ALA A 411 11.60 9.22 -6.37
CA ALA A 411 12.11 8.06 -5.66
C ALA A 411 12.49 6.97 -6.66
N ALA A 412 13.77 6.57 -6.64
CA ALA A 412 14.35 5.49 -7.43
C ALA A 412 14.53 4.27 -6.51
N ILE A 413 13.68 3.26 -6.71
CA ILE A 413 13.51 2.12 -5.81
C ILE A 413 14.27 0.90 -6.34
N GLY A 414 14.94 0.18 -5.44
CA GLY A 414 15.88 -0.91 -5.71
C GLY A 414 17.34 -0.45 -5.84
N VAL A 415 17.64 0.81 -5.55
CA VAL A 415 18.99 1.40 -5.65
C VAL A 415 19.67 1.35 -4.29
N VAL A 416 20.71 0.54 -4.18
CA VAL A 416 21.19 0.07 -2.85
C VAL A 416 22.65 0.36 -2.59
N ASP A 417 23.44 0.56 -3.66
CA ASP A 417 24.86 0.81 -3.55
C ASP A 417 25.27 2.11 -4.25
N VAL A 418 26.47 2.59 -3.89
CA VAL A 418 27.06 3.83 -4.41
C VAL A 418 27.21 3.79 -5.93
N GLN A 419 27.51 2.63 -6.53
CA GLN A 419 27.67 2.54 -7.98
C GLN A 419 26.34 2.79 -8.70
N GLN A 420 25.25 2.20 -8.20
CA GLN A 420 23.92 2.42 -8.73
C GLN A 420 23.44 3.86 -8.50
N THR A 421 23.72 4.44 -7.34
CA THR A 421 23.45 5.88 -7.11
C THR A 421 24.19 6.73 -8.13
N VAL A 422 25.47 6.44 -8.42
CA VAL A 422 26.24 7.14 -9.46
C VAL A 422 25.64 6.95 -10.86
N GLN A 423 25.12 5.75 -11.18
CA GLN A 423 24.42 5.51 -12.45
C GLN A 423 23.15 6.36 -12.56
N VAL A 424 22.33 6.42 -11.51
CA VAL A 424 21.14 7.27 -11.41
C VAL A 424 21.50 8.75 -11.57
N LEU A 425 22.59 9.21 -10.94
CA LEU A 425 23.08 10.59 -11.07
C LEU A 425 23.58 10.90 -12.49
N ASN A 426 24.30 9.98 -13.12
CA ASN A 426 24.73 10.13 -14.52
C ASN A 426 23.53 10.20 -15.48
N ALA A 427 22.45 9.50 -15.15
CA ALA A 427 21.19 9.55 -15.90
C ALA A 427 20.53 10.94 -15.84
N LEU A 428 20.71 11.72 -14.77
CA LEU A 428 20.24 13.12 -14.73
C LEU A 428 20.99 14.01 -15.72
N LYS A 429 22.29 13.77 -15.89
CA LYS A 429 23.14 14.53 -16.83
C LYS A 429 22.69 14.34 -18.28
N SER A 430 22.33 13.12 -18.68
CA SER A 430 21.89 12.82 -20.05
C SER A 430 20.60 13.56 -20.42
N VAL A 431 19.69 13.74 -19.46
CA VAL A 431 18.44 14.47 -19.65
C VAL A 431 18.55 15.97 -19.32
N LYS A 432 19.73 16.46 -18.97
CA LYS A 432 19.97 17.85 -18.54
C LYS A 432 18.98 18.27 -17.44
N ALA A 433 18.84 17.42 -16.42
CA ALA A 433 18.01 17.72 -15.26
C ALA A 433 18.84 18.33 -14.13
N ASP A 434 18.28 19.33 -13.46
CA ASP A 434 18.89 19.97 -12.30
C ASP A 434 18.60 19.12 -11.06
N LEU A 435 19.66 18.74 -10.35
CA LEU A 435 19.55 18.10 -9.05
C LEU A 435 19.67 19.17 -7.96
N LEU A 436 18.60 19.37 -7.21
CA LEU A 436 18.53 20.36 -6.14
C LEU A 436 19.00 19.77 -4.81
N ALA A 437 18.68 18.50 -4.55
CA ALA A 437 19.13 17.75 -3.39
C ALA A 437 19.11 16.24 -3.69
N LEU A 438 19.98 15.51 -3.00
CA LEU A 438 20.06 14.05 -3.01
C LEU A 438 19.81 13.55 -1.59
N GLY A 439 18.95 12.55 -1.45
CA GLY A 439 18.72 11.84 -0.20
C GLY A 439 18.69 10.33 -0.42
N HIS A 440 18.67 9.60 0.67
CA HIS A 440 18.42 8.15 0.68
C HIS A 440 17.27 7.89 1.65
N GLY A 441 16.31 7.07 1.23
CA GLY A 441 15.18 6.61 2.05
C GLY A 441 15.60 5.40 2.89
N SER A 442 14.86 4.30 2.78
CA SER A 442 15.37 2.98 3.17
C SER A 442 16.68 2.64 2.43
N PRO A 443 17.42 1.58 2.84
CA PRO A 443 18.62 1.15 2.14
C PRO A 443 18.44 0.92 0.64
N GLU A 444 17.21 0.75 0.16
CA GLU A 444 16.88 0.41 -1.22
C GLU A 444 16.27 1.57 -2.02
N CYS A 445 16.32 2.81 -1.51
CA CYS A 445 15.67 3.94 -2.14
C CYS A 445 16.57 5.18 -2.22
N THR A 446 16.81 5.65 -3.45
CA THR A 446 17.49 6.93 -3.71
C THR A 446 16.47 8.02 -4.03
N LEU A 447 16.57 9.16 -3.36
CA LEU A 447 15.66 10.30 -3.50
C LEU A 447 16.34 11.44 -4.25
N LEU A 448 15.76 11.83 -5.38
CA LEU A 448 16.24 12.91 -6.22
C LEU A 448 15.26 14.07 -6.15
N VAL A 449 15.71 15.20 -5.61
CA VAL A 449 14.92 16.42 -5.61
C VAL A 449 15.22 17.20 -6.87
N VAL A 450 14.20 17.40 -7.70
CA VAL A 450 14.32 18.07 -9.00
C VAL A 450 13.22 19.13 -9.15
N PRO A 451 13.38 20.12 -10.03
CA PRO A 451 12.28 21.02 -10.35
C PRO A 451 11.05 20.25 -10.85
N SER A 452 9.86 20.61 -10.39
CA SER A 452 8.61 19.90 -10.70
C SER A 452 8.35 19.74 -12.21
N SER A 453 8.78 20.73 -13.00
CA SER A 453 8.69 20.71 -14.48
C SER A 453 9.56 19.64 -15.15
N GLN A 454 10.60 19.15 -14.45
CA GLN A 454 11.57 18.18 -14.97
C GLN A 454 11.29 16.74 -14.49
N ALA A 455 10.44 16.57 -13.48
CA ALA A 455 10.17 15.29 -12.82
C ALA A 455 9.82 14.16 -13.80
N LEU A 456 8.83 14.40 -14.67
CA LEU A 456 8.36 13.40 -15.63
C LEU A 456 9.45 12.97 -16.62
N ARG A 457 10.31 13.91 -17.04
CA ARG A 457 11.44 13.61 -17.93
C ARG A 457 12.48 12.75 -17.23
N VAL A 458 12.79 13.04 -15.96
CA VAL A 458 13.69 12.25 -15.13
C VAL A 458 13.12 10.85 -14.92
N MET A 459 11.85 10.73 -14.49
CA MET A 459 11.21 9.45 -14.27
C MET A 459 11.21 8.57 -15.52
N ARG A 460 10.87 9.12 -16.69
CA ARG A 460 10.90 8.37 -17.96
C ARG A 460 12.29 7.86 -18.31
N HIS A 461 13.33 8.62 -18.01
CA HIS A 461 14.70 8.20 -18.31
C HIS A 461 15.18 7.11 -17.35
N LEU A 462 14.93 7.28 -16.05
CA LEU A 462 15.21 6.26 -15.04
C LEU A 462 14.43 4.97 -15.32
N HIS A 463 13.16 5.08 -15.73
CA HIS A 463 12.33 3.92 -16.05
C HIS A 463 12.91 3.10 -17.23
N ARG A 464 13.43 3.75 -18.28
CA ARG A 464 14.13 3.06 -19.38
C ARG A 464 15.41 2.35 -18.94
N MET A 465 16.06 2.80 -17.88
CA MET A 465 17.26 2.12 -17.35
C MET A 465 16.89 0.77 -16.73
N ILE A 466 15.69 0.65 -16.14
CA ILE A 466 15.18 -0.62 -15.61
C ILE A 466 15.18 -1.68 -16.72
N ASP A 467 14.73 -1.31 -17.93
CA ASP A 467 14.69 -2.22 -19.09
C ASP A 467 16.08 -2.66 -19.54
N ALA A 468 17.03 -1.73 -19.57
CA ALA A 468 18.40 -2.01 -19.98
C ALA A 468 19.09 -2.98 -19.01
N VAL A 469 18.88 -2.81 -17.70
CA VAL A 469 19.45 -3.68 -16.67
C VAL A 469 18.80 -5.07 -16.71
N GLN A 470 17.48 -5.16 -16.86
CA GLN A 470 16.79 -6.45 -16.99
C GLN A 470 17.25 -7.24 -18.23
N MET A 471 17.44 -6.59 -19.38
CA MET A 471 18.01 -7.25 -20.55
C MET A 471 19.42 -7.79 -20.28
N GLN A 472 20.27 -7.01 -19.62
CA GLN A 472 21.64 -7.45 -19.30
C GLN A 472 21.65 -8.67 -18.37
N LEU A 473 20.79 -8.69 -17.34
CA LEU A 473 20.65 -9.83 -16.44
C LEU A 473 20.12 -11.07 -17.17
N TYR A 474 19.10 -10.91 -18.01
CA TYR A 474 18.56 -12.01 -18.82
C TYR A 474 19.64 -12.64 -19.73
N TYR A 475 20.49 -11.82 -20.36
CA TYR A 475 21.60 -12.33 -21.18
C TYR A 475 22.73 -12.94 -20.36
N ALA A 476 22.97 -12.48 -19.13
CA ALA A 476 23.99 -13.03 -18.24
C ALA A 476 23.60 -14.41 -17.71
N GLU A 477 22.33 -14.61 -17.33
CA GLU A 477 21.80 -15.90 -16.86
C GLU A 477 21.67 -16.93 -17.98
N ASN A 478 21.38 -16.49 -19.20
CA ASN A 478 21.19 -17.37 -20.37
C ASN A 478 22.41 -17.41 -21.31
N ALA A 479 23.56 -16.88 -20.88
CA ALA A 479 24.78 -16.98 -21.65
C ALA A 479 25.20 -18.47 -21.75
N PRO A 480 25.35 -19.04 -22.97
CA PRO A 480 25.82 -20.41 -23.09
C PRO A 480 27.20 -20.49 -22.44
N ALA A 481 27.36 -21.42 -21.48
CA ALA A 481 28.63 -21.68 -20.82
C ALA A 481 29.71 -21.81 -21.89
N ALA A 482 30.63 -20.85 -21.94
CA ALA A 482 31.67 -20.84 -22.95
C ALA A 482 32.50 -22.12 -22.79
N VAL A 483 32.31 -23.06 -23.71
CA VAL A 483 33.15 -24.24 -23.87
C VAL A 483 34.54 -23.74 -24.19
N THR A 484 35.37 -23.61 -23.16
CA THR A 484 36.81 -23.35 -23.28
C THR A 484 37.49 -24.64 -23.73
N ASN A 485 37.22 -25.05 -24.98
CA ASN A 485 38.10 -25.95 -25.70
C ASN A 485 39.36 -25.17 -26.08
N ILE A 486 40.31 -25.09 -25.14
CA ILE A 486 41.68 -24.68 -25.43
C ILE A 486 42.34 -25.86 -26.14
N PRO A 487 42.72 -25.77 -27.43
CA PRO A 487 43.48 -26.83 -28.08
C PRO A 487 44.90 -26.81 -27.50
N THR A 488 45.29 -27.91 -26.87
CA THR A 488 46.67 -28.15 -26.42
C THR A 488 47.63 -28.15 -27.61
N ARG A 489 48.28 -27.01 -27.85
CA ARG A 489 49.37 -26.90 -28.82
C ARG A 489 50.58 -27.70 -28.31
N ARG A 490 50.83 -28.85 -28.97
CA ARG A 490 52.01 -29.70 -28.79
C ARG A 490 53.31 -28.88 -28.84
N LYS A 491 54.14 -29.06 -27.81
CA LYS A 491 55.54 -28.63 -27.74
C LYS A 491 56.33 -29.08 -28.98
N ARG A 492 56.94 -28.15 -29.70
CA ARG A 492 58.11 -28.42 -30.54
C ARG A 492 59.33 -27.81 -29.86
N ASN A 493 60.24 -28.69 -29.45
CA ASN A 493 61.58 -28.36 -29.00
C ASN A 493 62.30 -27.53 -30.06
N ASN A 494 62.90 -26.41 -29.66
CA ASN A 494 64.22 -26.07 -30.19
C ASN A 494 65.08 -25.37 -29.14
N ARG A 495 66.27 -25.94 -28.95
CA ARG A 495 67.34 -25.48 -28.07
C ARG A 495 67.96 -24.20 -28.63
N GLN A 496 68.34 -23.26 -27.76
CA GLN A 496 69.73 -22.84 -27.51
C GLN A 496 69.83 -21.38 -27.03
N ARG A 497 70.59 -21.20 -25.93
CA ARG A 497 71.55 -20.11 -25.61
C ARG A 497 70.97 -18.68 -25.60
N GLY A 498 71.06 -17.88 -24.55
CA GLY A 498 71.77 -17.95 -23.28
C GLY A 498 72.00 -16.53 -22.77
N ARG A 499 72.15 -16.37 -21.44
CA ARG A 499 72.61 -15.15 -20.70
C ARG A 499 71.68 -13.92 -20.87
N SER A 500 71.38 -13.09 -19.89
CA SER A 500 71.81 -12.88 -18.50
C SER A 500 70.90 -11.77 -17.95
N GLU A 501 70.27 -11.97 -16.80
CA GLU A 501 69.82 -10.88 -15.91
C GLU A 501 71.04 -10.11 -15.38
N PRO A 502 70.94 -8.81 -15.00
CA PRO A 502 70.37 -8.43 -13.68
C PRO A 502 69.79 -6.98 -13.65
N PRO A 503 69.52 -6.37 -12.48
CA PRO A 503 68.31 -6.60 -11.68
C PRO A 503 67.54 -5.30 -11.36
N GLN A 504 66.38 -5.48 -10.76
CA GLN A 504 65.55 -4.48 -10.10
C GLN A 504 66.36 -3.56 -9.17
N ARG A 505 66.08 -2.25 -9.23
CA ARG A 505 66.31 -1.31 -8.13
C ARG A 505 64.96 -0.76 -7.67
N VAL A 506 64.54 -1.25 -6.51
CA VAL A 506 63.59 -0.61 -5.60
C VAL A 506 64.39 0.35 -4.74
N ILE A 507 64.02 1.63 -4.65
CA ILE A 507 64.23 2.47 -3.44
C ILE A 507 63.02 3.41 -3.28
N PRO A 508 62.52 3.62 -2.05
CA PRO A 508 61.16 4.09 -1.76
C PRO A 508 61.10 5.55 -1.25
N LEU A 509 59.92 6.15 -1.36
CA LEU A 509 59.18 6.85 -0.30
C LEU A 509 57.77 7.20 -0.77
#